data_AF-A0A4S3IZI0-F1
#
_entry.id   AF-A0A4S3IZI0-F1
#
_cell.length_a   1.000
_cell.length_b   1.000
_cell.length_c   1.000
_cell.angle_alpha   90.00
_cell.angle_beta   90.00
_cell.angle_gamma   90.00
#
_symmetry.space_group_name_H-M   'P 1'
#
loop_
_entity.id
_entity.type
_entity.pdbx_description
1 polymer ?
#
loop_
_entity_poly.entity_id
_entity_poly.type
_entity_poly.pdbx_seq_one_letter_code
_entity_poly.pdbx_strand_id
1 'polypeptide(L)'
;MPPKATLAKKFDSAFQRLEDKYERSGKWRKAQKLRRKQHKWRGYDPYIWRHVQAYIECDIKLRYEIHVEAALLANHETLYHRLNEDSSMADILVSEMQDLQKKLQEFARNIWKIERETHTILSFFPDGPIKRALCARQQQSDWHLSEWLRADCAGHGGCCGRGCGCCTRPRSEKRPNHVGHCTMECMCCEKVRGFKIDIEDLDDVEVPMLTNLDLMDDKWDSYTVHLVNAYVWGL
;
A
#
# COMPACT_ATOMS: atom_id res chain seq x y z
N MET A 1 -21.01 -19.24 -19.36
CA MET A 1 -19.62 -19.45 -18.88
C MET A 1 -18.93 -20.43 -19.82
N PRO A 2 -17.68 -20.19 -20.24
CA PRO A 2 -16.94 -21.15 -21.06
C PRO A 2 -16.74 -22.47 -20.31
N PRO A 3 -16.66 -23.64 -20.99
CA PRO A 3 -16.57 -24.96 -20.36
C PRO A 3 -15.45 -25.09 -19.31
N LYS A 4 -14.32 -24.41 -19.57
CA LYS A 4 -13.16 -24.36 -18.67
C LYS A 4 -13.46 -23.69 -17.32
N ALA A 5 -14.30 -22.65 -17.30
CA ALA A 5 -14.62 -21.92 -16.08
C ALA A 5 -15.57 -22.72 -15.18
N THR A 6 -16.55 -23.41 -15.77
CA THR A 6 -17.45 -24.32 -15.03
C THR A 6 -16.69 -25.50 -14.44
N LEU A 7 -15.78 -26.10 -15.21
CA LEU A 7 -14.91 -27.17 -14.72
C LEU A 7 -13.98 -26.68 -13.61
N ALA A 8 -13.35 -25.52 -13.77
CA ALA A 8 -12.48 -24.94 -12.75
C ALA A 8 -13.21 -24.76 -11.41
N LYS A 9 -14.42 -24.16 -11.44
CA LYS A 9 -15.27 -24.00 -10.24
C LYS A 9 -15.62 -25.33 -9.57
N LYS A 10 -15.93 -26.37 -10.36
CA LYS A 10 -16.24 -27.72 -9.82
C LYS A 10 -15.09 -28.33 -9.02
N PHE A 11 -13.84 -28.01 -9.36
CA PHE A 11 -12.65 -28.56 -8.70
C PHE A 11 -12.04 -27.62 -7.65
N ASP A 12 -12.72 -26.54 -7.27
CA ASP A 12 -12.20 -25.54 -6.32
C ASP A 12 -11.69 -26.15 -5.01
N SER A 13 -12.46 -27.07 -4.42
CA SER A 13 -12.09 -27.74 -3.18
C SER A 13 -10.82 -28.59 -3.33
N ALA A 14 -10.66 -29.27 -4.46
CA ALA A 14 -9.47 -30.06 -4.76
C ALA A 14 -8.25 -29.15 -4.98
N PHE A 15 -8.42 -28.03 -5.69
CA PHE A 15 -7.34 -27.06 -5.87
C PHE A 15 -6.91 -26.42 -4.56
N GLN A 16 -7.85 -26.01 -3.71
CA GLN A 16 -7.54 -25.42 -2.41
C GLN A 16 -6.77 -26.42 -1.52
N ARG A 17 -7.19 -27.68 -1.44
CA ARG A 17 -6.44 -28.72 -0.71
C ARG A 17 -5.00 -28.88 -1.22
N LEU A 18 -4.79 -28.75 -2.53
CA LEU A 18 -3.47 -28.81 -3.14
C LEU A 18 -2.63 -27.56 -2.85
N GLU A 19 -3.25 -26.37 -2.87
CA GLU A 19 -2.62 -25.11 -2.41
C GLU A 19 -2.15 -25.24 -0.97
N ASP A 20 -3.02 -25.68 -0.05
CA ASP A 20 -2.70 -25.85 1.37
C ASP A 20 -1.57 -26.86 1.58
N LYS A 21 -1.51 -27.92 0.76
CA LYS A 21 -0.40 -28.88 0.76
C LYS A 21 0.90 -28.22 0.32
N TYR A 22 0.88 -27.35 -0.69
CA TYR A 22 2.06 -26.60 -1.11
C TYR A 22 2.52 -25.62 -0.02
N GLU A 23 1.61 -24.87 0.59
CA GLU A 23 1.97 -23.91 1.65
C GLU A 23 2.55 -24.62 2.87
N ARG A 24 1.91 -25.69 3.36
CA ARG A 24 2.43 -26.50 4.49
C ARG A 24 3.80 -27.14 4.21
N SER A 25 4.18 -27.31 2.95
CA SER A 25 5.49 -27.86 2.56
C SER A 25 6.50 -26.77 2.16
N GLY A 26 6.24 -25.50 2.49
CA GLY A 26 7.11 -24.37 2.17
C GLY A 26 7.14 -24.00 0.68
N LYS A 27 6.28 -24.60 -0.15
CA LYS A 27 6.21 -24.39 -1.60
C LYS A 27 5.25 -23.25 -1.96
N TRP A 28 5.32 -22.13 -1.23
CA TRP A 28 4.41 -20.99 -1.36
C TRP A 28 4.31 -20.47 -2.81
N ARG A 29 5.44 -20.31 -3.52
CA ARG A 29 5.43 -19.89 -4.94
C ARG A 29 4.69 -20.88 -5.86
N LYS A 30 4.68 -22.18 -5.54
CA LYS A 30 3.89 -23.18 -6.30
C LYS A 30 2.39 -23.01 -6.03
N ALA A 31 1.99 -22.70 -4.79
CA ALA A 31 0.61 -22.36 -4.46
C ALA A 31 0.13 -21.11 -5.22
N GLN A 32 0.93 -20.04 -5.25
CA GLN A 32 0.61 -18.82 -6.01
C GLN A 32 0.50 -19.07 -7.52
N LYS A 33 1.41 -19.85 -8.11
CA LYS A 33 1.31 -20.26 -9.53
C LYS A 33 0.02 -21.01 -9.81
N LEU A 34 -0.41 -21.90 -8.90
CA LEU A 34 -1.66 -22.64 -9.00
C LEU A 34 -2.89 -21.72 -8.89
N ARG A 35 -2.90 -20.75 -7.98
CA ARG A 35 -3.97 -19.74 -7.85
C ARG A 35 -4.07 -18.89 -9.12
N ARG A 36 -2.95 -18.39 -9.65
CA ARG A 36 -2.92 -17.64 -10.92
C ARG A 36 -3.46 -18.46 -12.08
N LYS A 37 -3.11 -19.75 -12.15
CA LYS A 37 -3.63 -20.68 -13.19
C LYS A 37 -5.13 -20.89 -13.06
N GLN A 38 -5.64 -21.10 -11.85
CA GLN A 38 -7.09 -21.21 -11.60
C GLN A 38 -7.84 -19.96 -12.01
N HIS A 39 -7.33 -18.77 -11.68
CA HIS A 39 -7.95 -17.52 -12.12
C HIS A 39 -8.01 -17.46 -13.65
N LYS A 40 -6.90 -17.74 -14.36
CA LYS A 40 -6.89 -17.80 -15.83
C LYS A 40 -7.92 -18.78 -16.40
N TRP A 41 -8.18 -19.90 -15.73
CA TRP A 41 -9.22 -20.86 -16.16
C TRP A 41 -10.65 -20.36 -15.92
N ARG A 42 -10.87 -19.56 -14.87
CA ARG A 42 -12.18 -18.95 -14.58
C ARG A 42 -12.50 -17.80 -15.54
N GLY A 43 -11.47 -17.17 -16.11
CA GLY A 43 -11.60 -16.00 -16.96
C GLY A 43 -11.55 -14.70 -16.17
N TYR A 44 -11.50 -13.60 -16.93
CA TYR A 44 -11.54 -12.25 -16.39
C TYR A 44 -12.92 -11.93 -15.82
N ASP A 45 -12.95 -11.25 -14.66
CA ASP A 45 -14.16 -10.80 -14.00
C ASP A 45 -13.93 -9.38 -13.46
N PRO A 46 -14.51 -8.35 -14.11
CA PRO A 46 -14.31 -6.96 -13.70
C PRO A 46 -14.73 -6.71 -12.24
N TYR A 47 -15.76 -7.40 -11.75
CA TYR A 47 -16.22 -7.21 -10.37
C TYR A 47 -15.17 -7.65 -9.35
N ILE A 48 -14.41 -8.72 -9.64
CA ILE A 48 -13.30 -9.16 -8.79
C ILE A 48 -12.15 -8.15 -8.83
N TRP A 49 -11.81 -7.65 -10.03
CA TRP A 49 -10.71 -6.72 -10.19
C TRP A 49 -10.98 -5.34 -9.59
N ARG A 50 -12.25 -4.91 -9.52
CA ARG A 50 -12.66 -3.74 -8.74
C ARG A 50 -12.23 -3.81 -7.27
N HIS A 51 -12.34 -4.99 -6.66
CA HIS A 51 -11.93 -5.17 -5.26
C HIS A 51 -10.41 -5.13 -5.11
N VAL A 52 -9.67 -5.68 -6.09
CA VAL A 52 -8.20 -5.59 -6.11
C VAL A 52 -7.76 -4.14 -6.24
N GLN A 53 -8.36 -3.39 -7.16
CA GLN A 53 -8.07 -1.99 -7.37
C GLN A 53 -8.34 -1.17 -6.10
N ALA A 54 -9.56 -1.29 -5.54
CA ALA A 54 -9.94 -0.60 -4.31
C ALA A 54 -8.98 -0.92 -3.14
N TYR A 55 -8.53 -2.18 -3.04
CA TYR A 55 -7.54 -2.57 -2.03
C TYR A 55 -6.18 -1.87 -2.25
N ILE A 56 -5.65 -1.88 -3.49
CA ILE A 56 -4.37 -1.24 -3.82
C ILE A 56 -4.45 0.27 -3.57
N GLU A 57 -5.54 0.92 -3.98
CA GLU A 57 -5.78 2.33 -3.72
C GLU A 57 -5.81 2.64 -2.22
N CYS A 58 -6.49 1.80 -1.42
CA CYS A 58 -6.52 1.97 0.04
C CYS A 58 -5.13 1.83 0.67
N ASP A 59 -4.33 0.86 0.23
CA ASP A 59 -2.95 0.68 0.72
C ASP A 59 -2.07 1.91 0.37
N ILE A 60 -2.21 2.45 -0.85
CA ILE A 60 -1.48 3.66 -1.27
C ILE A 60 -1.90 4.88 -0.44
N LYS A 61 -3.22 5.10 -0.29
CA LYS A 61 -3.78 6.20 0.53
C LYS A 61 -3.35 6.08 1.99
N LEU A 62 -3.41 4.88 2.56
CA LEU A 62 -2.99 4.62 3.93
C LEU A 62 -1.52 4.97 4.14
N ARG A 63 -0.64 4.54 3.22
CA ARG A 63 0.77 4.92 3.26
C ARG A 63 0.93 6.43 3.22
N TYR A 64 0.25 7.14 2.33
CA TYR A 64 0.31 8.60 2.25
C TYR A 64 -0.05 9.25 3.59
N GLU A 65 -1.21 8.94 4.15
CA GLU A 65 -1.67 9.52 5.43
C GLU A 65 -0.71 9.25 6.59
N ILE A 66 -0.10 8.06 6.64
CA ILE A 66 0.89 7.71 7.67
C ILE A 66 2.19 8.51 7.50
N HIS A 67 2.61 8.81 6.27
CA HIS A 67 3.78 9.66 6.06
C HIS A 67 3.52 11.09 6.51
N VAL A 68 2.33 11.64 6.23
CA VAL A 68 1.93 12.96 6.73
C VAL A 68 1.85 12.96 8.26
N GLU A 69 1.21 11.97 8.87
CA GLU A 69 1.13 11.84 10.33
C GLU A 69 2.54 11.83 10.95
N ALA A 70 3.47 11.08 10.36
CA ALA A 70 4.85 11.02 10.84
C ALA A 70 5.59 12.37 10.71
N ALA A 71 5.38 13.10 9.61
CA ALA A 71 5.95 14.43 9.42
C ALA A 71 5.39 15.44 10.42
N LEU A 72 4.07 15.44 10.64
CA LEU A 72 3.42 16.30 11.63
C LEU A 72 3.90 16.00 13.06
N LEU A 73 4.11 14.72 13.41
CA LEU A 73 4.67 14.33 14.70
C LEU A 73 6.10 14.86 14.89
N ALA A 74 6.96 14.74 13.87
CA ALA A 74 8.32 15.24 13.93
C ALA A 74 8.37 16.78 14.06
N ASN A 75 7.47 17.48 13.37
CA ASN A 75 7.33 18.94 13.48
C ASN A 75 6.84 19.34 14.88
N HIS A 76 5.85 18.64 15.43
CA HIS A 76 5.36 18.89 16.78
C HIS A 76 6.47 18.71 17.82
N GLU A 77 7.28 17.66 17.71
CA GLU A 77 8.43 17.44 18.61
C GLU A 77 9.47 18.56 18.49
N THR A 78 9.74 19.02 17.26
CA THR A 78 10.67 20.13 17.01
C THR A 78 10.18 21.43 17.65
N LEU A 79 8.89 21.76 17.53
CA LEU A 79 8.32 22.94 18.18
C LEU A 79 8.32 22.83 19.71
N TYR A 80 8.04 21.63 20.24
CA TYR A 80 8.09 21.37 21.68
C TYR A 80 9.49 21.61 22.26
N HIS A 81 10.54 21.13 21.59
CA HIS A 81 11.92 21.41 21.99
C HIS A 81 12.25 22.92 21.94
N ARG A 82 11.87 23.62 20.86
CA ARG A 82 12.11 25.07 20.73
C ARG A 82 11.42 25.87 21.84
N LEU A 83 10.19 25.52 22.17
CA LEU A 83 9.43 26.18 23.24
C LEU A 83 10.10 26.02 24.62
N ASN A 84 10.72 24.87 24.87
CA ASN A 84 11.46 24.61 26.11
C ASN A 84 12.81 25.34 26.16
N GLU A 85 13.43 25.63 25.01
CA GLU A 85 14.71 26.34 24.92
C GLU A 85 14.55 27.86 24.97
N ASP A 86 13.53 28.41 24.31
CA ASP A 86 13.30 29.84 24.20
C ASP A 86 11.81 30.20 24.32
N SER A 87 11.45 30.79 25.47
CA SER A 87 10.08 31.21 25.76
C SER A 87 9.70 32.56 25.14
N SER A 88 10.60 33.25 24.45
CA SER A 88 10.33 34.57 23.86
C SER A 88 9.21 34.54 22.81
N MET A 89 8.99 33.37 22.19
CA MET A 89 7.96 33.16 21.17
C MET A 89 6.89 32.15 21.57
N ALA A 90 6.67 32.01 22.89
CA ALA A 90 5.77 30.99 23.45
C ALA A 90 4.36 31.04 22.85
N ASP A 91 3.75 32.22 22.75
CA ASP A 91 2.38 32.35 22.23
C ASP A 91 2.24 31.87 20.78
N ILE A 92 3.23 32.18 19.92
CA ILE A 92 3.24 31.75 18.51
C ILE A 92 3.44 30.23 18.43
N LEU A 93 4.45 29.71 19.11
CA LEU A 93 4.77 28.28 19.11
C LEU A 93 3.61 27.43 19.67
N VAL A 94 2.95 27.91 20.73
CA VAL A 94 1.77 27.24 21.30
C VAL A 94 0.62 27.22 20.30
N SER A 95 0.35 28.32 19.59
CA SER A 95 -0.67 28.35 18.54
C SER A 95 -0.36 27.38 17.40
N GLU A 96 0.88 27.36 16.91
CA GLU A 96 1.31 26.42 15.86
C GLU A 96 1.18 24.96 16.31
N MET A 97 1.58 24.65 17.54
CA MET A 97 1.43 23.31 18.12
C MET A 97 -0.05 22.89 18.23
N GLN A 98 -0.94 23.80 18.62
CA GLN A 98 -2.39 23.53 18.66
C GLN A 98 -2.94 23.21 17.27
N ASP A 99 -2.49 23.93 16.24
CA ASP A 99 -2.92 23.67 14.86
C ASP A 99 -2.36 22.36 14.31
N LEU A 100 -1.11 22.02 14.62
CA LEU A 100 -0.55 20.70 14.33
C LEU A 100 -1.33 19.59 15.04
N GLN A 101 -1.75 19.80 16.29
CA GLN A 101 -2.54 18.82 17.03
C GLN A 101 -3.91 18.58 16.39
N LYS A 102 -4.57 19.63 15.88
CA LYS A 102 -5.83 19.49 15.11
C LYS A 102 -5.61 18.66 13.84
N LYS A 103 -4.54 18.94 13.08
CA LYS A 103 -4.17 18.16 11.89
C LYS A 103 -3.87 16.70 12.24
N LEU A 104 -3.10 16.44 13.29
CA LEU A 104 -2.82 15.09 13.77
C LEU A 104 -4.09 14.31 14.12
N GLN A 105 -5.08 14.95 14.72
CA GLN A 105 -6.38 14.32 14.99
C GLN A 105 -7.15 14.01 13.70
N GLU A 106 -7.07 14.90 12.70
CA GLU A 106 -7.68 14.67 11.39
C GLU A 106 -7.06 13.47 10.67
N PHE A 107 -5.73 13.43 10.53
CA PHE A 107 -5.02 12.32 9.91
C PHE A 107 -5.23 11.01 10.66
N ALA A 108 -5.29 11.05 12.00
CA ALA A 108 -5.61 9.86 12.79
C ALA A 108 -7.03 9.32 12.47
N ARG A 109 -8.02 10.20 12.27
CA ARG A 109 -9.38 9.81 11.84
C ARG A 109 -9.38 9.26 10.41
N ASN A 110 -8.62 9.86 9.50
CA ASN A 110 -8.54 9.41 8.11
C ASN A 110 -7.88 8.03 7.99
N ILE A 111 -6.76 7.82 8.69
CA ILE A 111 -6.11 6.52 8.79
C ILE A 111 -7.10 5.46 9.28
N TRP A 112 -7.81 5.73 10.38
CA TRP A 112 -8.81 4.81 10.91
C TRP A 112 -9.92 4.48 9.90
N LYS A 113 -10.42 5.48 9.16
CA LYS A 113 -11.42 5.26 8.10
C LYS A 113 -10.87 4.36 6.99
N ILE A 114 -9.64 4.58 6.53
CA ILE A 114 -9.02 3.80 5.45
C ILE A 114 -8.72 2.37 5.92
N GLU A 115 -8.26 2.17 7.15
CA GLU A 115 -8.08 0.83 7.74
C GLU A 115 -9.42 0.06 7.78
N ARG A 116 -10.49 0.74 8.18
CA ARG A 116 -11.85 0.17 8.19
C ARG A 116 -12.36 -0.14 6.77
N GLU A 117 -12.11 0.74 5.81
CA GLU A 117 -12.46 0.54 4.42
C GLU A 117 -11.70 -0.66 3.84
N THR A 118 -10.39 -0.76 4.11
CA THR A 118 -9.55 -1.89 3.72
C THR A 118 -10.11 -3.21 4.26
N HIS A 119 -10.48 -3.24 5.56
CA HIS A 119 -11.12 -4.40 6.16
C HIS A 119 -12.46 -4.74 5.49
N THR A 120 -13.26 -3.73 5.17
CA THR A 120 -14.56 -3.88 4.49
C THR A 120 -14.39 -4.47 3.10
N ILE A 121 -13.49 -3.91 2.29
CA ILE A 121 -13.14 -4.43 0.96
C ILE A 121 -12.72 -5.90 1.03
N LEU A 122 -11.84 -6.26 1.96
CA LEU A 122 -11.37 -7.64 2.11
C LEU A 122 -12.47 -8.60 2.60
N SER A 123 -13.38 -8.11 3.45
CA SER A 123 -14.53 -8.89 3.96
C SER A 123 -15.54 -9.21 2.85
N PHE A 124 -15.85 -8.22 2.01
CA PHE A 124 -16.76 -8.37 0.88
C PHE A 124 -16.08 -8.94 -0.39
N PHE A 125 -14.76 -9.08 -0.38
CA PHE A 125 -14.01 -9.67 -1.49
C PHE A 125 -14.57 -11.07 -1.80
N PRO A 126 -15.01 -11.35 -3.04
CA PRO A 126 -15.48 -12.67 -3.45
C PRO A 126 -14.46 -13.78 -3.23
N ASP A 127 -14.91 -14.89 -2.63
CA ASP A 127 -14.03 -16.04 -2.41
C ASP A 127 -13.55 -16.66 -3.73
N GLY A 128 -12.25 -16.94 -3.80
CA GLY A 128 -11.64 -17.45 -5.00
C GLY A 128 -10.11 -17.35 -5.00
N PRO A 129 -9.48 -17.77 -6.11
CA PRO A 129 -8.03 -17.82 -6.21
C PRO A 129 -7.37 -16.45 -6.08
N ILE A 130 -8.02 -15.36 -6.52
CA ILE A 130 -7.49 -13.99 -6.37
C ILE A 130 -7.44 -13.58 -4.90
N LYS A 131 -8.57 -13.68 -4.18
CA LYS A 131 -8.63 -13.37 -2.74
C LYS A 131 -7.59 -14.19 -1.96
N ARG A 132 -7.52 -15.50 -2.21
CA ARG A 132 -6.51 -16.37 -1.57
C ARG A 132 -5.08 -15.94 -1.90
N ALA A 133 -4.80 -15.56 -3.14
CA ALA A 133 -3.47 -15.12 -3.54
C ALA A 133 -3.08 -13.80 -2.88
N LEU A 134 -3.99 -12.82 -2.87
CA LEU A 134 -3.84 -11.52 -2.22
C LEU A 134 -3.57 -11.68 -0.72
N CYS A 135 -4.42 -12.43 0.00
CA CYS A 135 -4.24 -12.66 1.43
C CYS A 135 -2.92 -13.38 1.74
N ALA A 136 -2.58 -14.42 0.96
CA ALA A 136 -1.32 -15.14 1.14
C ALA A 136 -0.09 -14.26 0.84
N ARG A 137 -0.22 -13.29 -0.07
CA ARG A 137 0.84 -12.32 -0.36
C ARG A 137 1.01 -11.34 0.79
N GLN A 138 -0.08 -10.77 1.33
CA GLN A 138 -0.04 -9.82 2.44
C GLN A 138 0.54 -10.43 3.73
N GLN A 139 0.36 -11.73 3.94
CA GLN A 139 0.96 -12.44 5.08
C GLN A 139 2.49 -12.58 4.99
N GLN A 140 3.10 -12.34 3.83
CA GLN A 140 4.55 -12.27 3.72
C GLN A 140 5.03 -10.93 4.27
N SER A 141 5.89 -10.95 5.28
CA SER A 141 6.42 -9.72 5.92
C SER A 141 7.15 -8.79 4.93
N ASP A 142 7.69 -9.37 3.85
CA ASP A 142 8.42 -8.68 2.80
C ASP A 142 7.54 -8.35 1.58
N TRP A 143 6.21 -8.38 1.71
CA TRP A 143 5.34 -8.28 0.53
C TRP A 143 5.58 -6.98 -0.27
N HIS A 144 5.79 -5.89 0.46
CA HIS A 144 6.07 -4.56 -0.07
C HIS A 144 7.49 -4.47 -0.64
N LEU A 145 8.39 -5.40 -0.35
CA LEU A 145 9.80 -5.39 -0.78
C LEU A 145 10.04 -6.25 -2.02
N SER A 146 9.01 -6.52 -2.81
CA SER A 146 9.20 -7.23 -4.09
C SER A 146 10.21 -6.46 -4.97
N GLU A 147 10.98 -7.20 -5.77
CA GLU A 147 12.00 -6.61 -6.65
C GLU A 147 11.43 -5.48 -7.50
N TRP A 148 10.24 -5.68 -8.07
CA TRP A 148 9.57 -4.68 -8.88
C TRP A 148 9.13 -3.45 -8.06
N LEU A 149 8.51 -3.62 -6.88
CA LEU A 149 8.10 -2.48 -6.05
C LEU A 149 9.31 -1.65 -5.57
N ARG A 150 10.43 -2.31 -5.28
CA ARG A 150 11.69 -1.62 -4.97
C ARG A 150 12.23 -0.84 -6.15
N ALA A 151 12.21 -1.44 -7.35
CA ALA A 151 12.63 -0.78 -8.57
C ALA A 151 11.73 0.40 -8.92
N ASP A 152 10.42 0.25 -8.75
CA ASP A 152 9.43 1.31 -8.95
C ASP A 152 9.65 2.48 -7.99
N CYS A 153 9.83 2.19 -6.70
CA CYS A 153 10.20 3.20 -5.71
C CYS A 153 11.52 3.89 -6.07
N ALA A 154 12.53 3.16 -6.54
CA ALA A 154 13.80 3.74 -6.96
C ALA A 154 13.66 4.61 -8.22
N GLY A 155 12.85 4.19 -9.20
CA GLY A 155 12.59 4.91 -10.44
C GLY A 155 11.91 6.26 -10.21
N HIS A 156 11.03 6.35 -9.21
CA HIS A 156 10.43 7.60 -8.74
C HIS A 156 11.39 8.47 -7.88
N GLY A 157 12.69 8.14 -7.85
CA GLY A 157 13.66 8.86 -7.01
C GLY A 157 13.45 8.61 -5.51
N GLY A 158 12.87 7.48 -5.14
CA GLY A 158 12.52 7.14 -3.75
C GLY A 158 13.65 6.50 -2.93
N CYS A 159 13.31 6.17 -1.69
CA CYS A 159 14.23 5.66 -0.69
C CYS A 159 14.94 4.35 -1.09
N CYS A 160 14.31 3.50 -1.91
CA CYS A 160 14.90 2.22 -2.34
C CYS A 160 16.13 2.38 -3.23
N GLY A 161 16.22 3.46 -4.02
CA GLY A 161 17.40 3.75 -4.85
C GLY A 161 18.60 4.28 -4.06
N ARG A 162 18.36 4.80 -2.85
CA ARG A 162 19.40 5.41 -2.00
C ARG A 162 19.90 4.52 -0.86
N GLY A 163 19.22 3.41 -0.58
CA GLY A 163 19.62 2.52 0.52
C GLY A 163 19.43 3.08 1.92
N CYS A 164 18.60 4.12 2.13
CA CYS A 164 18.41 4.75 3.44
C CYS A 164 17.61 3.89 4.46
N GLY A 165 17.17 2.69 4.09
CA GLY A 165 16.45 1.75 4.96
C GLY A 165 15.01 2.14 5.31
N CYS A 166 14.55 3.34 4.94
CA CYS A 166 13.23 3.83 5.34
C CYS A 166 12.11 2.88 4.90
N CYS A 167 12.14 2.28 3.72
CA CYS A 167 11.07 1.40 3.25
C CYS A 167 10.88 0.12 4.09
N THR A 168 11.85 -0.25 4.92
CA THR A 168 11.84 -1.48 5.74
C THR A 168 11.47 -1.25 7.20
N ARG A 169 11.25 0.00 7.61
CA ARG A 169 10.99 0.38 9.00
C ARG A 169 9.69 1.18 9.13
N PRO A 170 9.03 1.12 10.30
CA PRO A 170 7.89 1.98 10.59
C PRO A 170 8.22 3.46 10.41
N ARG A 171 7.21 4.25 10.02
CA ARG A 171 7.37 5.71 9.87
C ARG A 171 7.34 6.45 11.19
N SER A 172 6.62 5.92 12.16
CA SER A 172 6.53 6.43 13.52
C SER A 172 6.29 5.28 14.49
N GLU A 173 6.66 5.48 15.76
CA GLU A 173 6.40 4.52 16.83
C GLU A 173 4.89 4.31 17.08
N LYS A 174 4.07 5.31 16.72
CA LYS A 174 2.61 5.24 16.79
C LYS A 174 2.02 4.18 15.86
N ARG A 175 2.75 3.80 14.79
CA ARG A 175 2.28 2.89 13.74
C ARG A 175 3.31 1.77 13.48
N PRO A 176 3.63 0.93 14.48
CA PRO A 176 4.73 -0.03 14.40
C PRO A 176 4.51 -1.14 13.35
N ASN A 177 3.24 -1.40 13.00
CA ASN A 177 2.88 -2.43 12.02
C ASN A 177 2.80 -1.89 10.57
N HIS A 178 3.09 -0.60 10.35
CA HIS A 178 2.99 0.01 9.04
C HIS A 178 4.36 0.29 8.44
N VAL A 179 4.74 -0.58 7.51
CA VAL A 179 5.95 -0.51 6.70
C VAL A 179 5.56 -0.39 5.22
N GLY A 180 6.42 0.21 4.40
CA GLY A 180 6.10 0.41 2.99
C GLY A 180 7.00 1.42 2.30
N HIS A 181 6.83 1.55 0.99
CA HIS A 181 7.57 2.51 0.19
C HIS A 181 7.25 3.96 0.56
N CYS A 182 8.20 4.84 0.26
CA CYS A 182 8.04 6.26 0.49
C CYS A 182 6.95 6.83 -0.43
N THR A 183 6.16 7.75 0.09
CA THR A 183 5.35 8.67 -0.71
C THR A 183 6.08 10.01 -0.86
N MET A 184 5.46 10.96 -1.56
CA MET A 184 5.94 12.34 -1.68
C MET A 184 6.15 13.05 -0.34
N GLU A 185 5.40 12.66 0.70
CA GLU A 185 5.46 13.16 2.09
C GLU A 185 6.56 12.52 2.93
N CYS A 186 7.43 11.72 2.32
CA CYS A 186 8.54 11.12 3.05
C CYS A 186 9.59 12.18 3.40
N MET A 187 9.72 12.52 4.68
CA MET A 187 10.75 13.44 5.20
C MET A 187 12.19 13.09 4.75
N CYS A 188 12.52 11.81 4.58
CA CYS A 188 13.83 11.40 4.05
C CYS A 188 13.99 11.77 2.57
N CYS A 189 12.94 11.60 1.76
CA CYS A 189 12.94 12.05 0.37
C CYS A 189 12.95 13.57 0.28
N GLU A 190 12.15 14.26 1.09
CA GLU A 190 12.09 15.71 1.16
C GLU A 190 13.46 16.32 1.44
N LYS A 191 14.16 15.82 2.47
CA LYS A 191 15.52 16.28 2.81
C LYS A 191 16.52 16.13 1.66
N VAL A 192 16.44 15.02 0.92
CA VAL A 192 17.31 14.79 -0.24
C VAL A 192 16.93 15.69 -1.42
N ARG A 193 15.64 15.90 -1.61
CA ARG A 193 15.08 16.73 -2.68
C ARG A 193 15.32 18.22 -2.42
N GLY A 194 15.39 18.65 -1.16
CA GLY A 194 15.69 20.03 -0.75
C GLY A 194 14.49 20.97 -0.76
N PHE A 195 13.29 20.48 -1.05
CA PHE A 195 12.04 21.24 -1.01
C PHE A 195 10.89 20.31 -0.61
N LYS A 196 9.74 20.87 -0.19
CA LYS A 196 8.48 20.16 0.04
C LYS A 196 7.69 20.05 -1.28
N ILE A 197 6.84 19.05 -1.46
CA ILE A 197 5.85 19.04 -2.56
C ILE A 197 4.54 19.28 -1.85
N ASP A 198 3.83 20.34 -2.20
CA ASP A 198 2.47 20.55 -1.75
C ASP A 198 1.53 19.97 -2.81
N ILE A 199 0.54 19.17 -2.39
CA ILE A 199 -0.43 18.55 -3.32
C ILE A 199 -1.20 19.61 -4.09
N GLU A 200 -1.45 20.76 -3.47
CA GLU A 200 -2.12 21.91 -4.09
C GLU A 200 -1.31 22.49 -5.26
N ASP A 201 0.00 22.25 -5.32
CA ASP A 201 0.86 22.68 -6.43
C ASP A 201 0.94 21.62 -7.56
N LEU A 202 0.29 20.46 -7.39
CA LEU A 202 0.28 19.37 -8.37
C LEU A 202 -0.94 19.42 -9.30
N ASP A 203 -1.57 20.58 -9.47
CA ASP A 203 -2.80 20.78 -10.25
C ASP A 203 -2.79 20.12 -11.65
N ASP A 204 -1.62 19.86 -12.25
CA ASP A 204 -1.44 19.19 -13.55
C ASP A 204 -0.61 17.89 -13.50
N VAL A 205 -0.11 17.48 -12.33
CA VAL A 205 0.69 16.25 -12.18
C VAL A 205 -0.20 15.22 -11.49
N GLU A 206 -0.90 14.43 -12.30
CA GLU A 206 -1.50 13.16 -11.90
C GLU A 206 -0.58 12.48 -10.88
N VAL A 207 -1.00 12.41 -9.60
CA VAL A 207 -0.21 11.76 -8.56
C VAL A 207 -0.05 10.29 -9.00
N PRO A 208 1.12 9.85 -9.50
CA PRO A 208 1.19 8.63 -10.31
C PRO A 208 0.81 7.37 -9.53
N MET A 209 0.88 7.43 -8.20
CA MET A 209 0.47 6.34 -7.34
C MET A 209 -1.06 6.21 -7.19
N LEU A 210 -1.88 7.21 -7.52
CA LEU A 210 -3.32 7.23 -7.24
C LEU A 210 -4.22 7.29 -8.47
N THR A 211 -3.78 7.91 -9.56
CA THR A 211 -4.73 8.41 -10.60
C THR A 211 -4.98 7.47 -11.79
N ASN A 212 -4.11 6.49 -12.07
CA ASN A 212 -4.18 5.72 -13.33
C ASN A 212 -4.34 4.20 -13.20
N LEU A 213 -4.74 3.70 -12.04
CA LEU A 213 -5.00 2.27 -11.90
C LEU A 213 -6.41 1.94 -12.41
N ASP A 214 -6.52 1.42 -13.63
CA ASP A 214 -7.75 0.81 -14.13
C ASP A 214 -7.58 -0.70 -14.26
N LEU A 215 -8.08 -1.45 -13.28
CA LEU A 215 -8.11 -2.90 -13.34
C LEU A 215 -9.42 -3.45 -13.90
N MET A 216 -10.31 -2.60 -14.42
CA MET A 216 -11.63 -2.98 -14.94
C MET A 216 -11.60 -3.33 -16.44
N ASP A 217 -10.60 -2.87 -17.19
CA ASP A 217 -10.23 -3.39 -18.51
C ASP A 217 -9.31 -4.63 -18.36
N ASP A 218 -9.36 -5.59 -19.28
CA ASP A 218 -8.44 -6.74 -19.32
C ASP A 218 -7.16 -6.47 -20.15
N LYS A 219 -7.08 -5.30 -20.80
CA LYS A 219 -5.93 -4.82 -21.57
C LYS A 219 -4.93 -4.05 -20.73
N TRP A 220 -4.35 -4.73 -19.75
CA TRP A 220 -3.33 -4.13 -18.90
C TRP A 220 -2.02 -3.87 -19.63
N ASP A 221 -1.47 -2.69 -19.40
CA ASP A 221 -0.11 -2.36 -19.78
C ASP A 221 0.93 -3.12 -18.92
N SER A 222 2.20 -2.97 -19.28
CA SER A 222 3.28 -3.67 -18.57
C SER A 222 3.35 -3.26 -17.10
N TYR A 223 3.12 -1.97 -16.80
CA TYR A 223 3.17 -1.45 -15.44
C TYR A 223 2.11 -2.11 -14.55
N THR A 224 0.86 -2.12 -15.01
CA THR A 224 -0.28 -2.72 -14.31
C THR A 224 -0.09 -4.21 -14.10
N VAL A 225 0.44 -4.93 -15.10
CA VAL A 225 0.77 -6.36 -14.97
C VAL A 225 1.79 -6.59 -13.85
N HIS A 226 2.83 -5.77 -13.76
CA HIS A 226 3.85 -5.91 -12.71
C HIS A 226 3.33 -5.50 -11.34
N LEU A 227 2.55 -4.42 -11.24
CA LEU A 227 1.90 -3.99 -10.01
C LEU A 227 1.00 -5.10 -9.45
N VAL A 228 0.12 -5.66 -10.28
CA VAL A 228 -0.75 -6.79 -9.91
C VAL A 228 0.07 -8.02 -9.53
N ASN A 229 1.17 -8.31 -10.23
CA ASN A 229 2.08 -9.38 -9.83
C ASN A 229 2.68 -9.14 -8.45
N ALA A 230 3.10 -7.92 -8.12
CA ALA A 230 3.69 -7.62 -6.83
C ALA A 230 2.67 -7.70 -5.67
N TYR A 231 1.46 -7.13 -5.88
CA TYR A 231 0.41 -7.05 -4.86
C TYR A 231 -0.37 -8.34 -4.67
N VAL A 232 -0.69 -9.06 -5.75
CA VAL A 232 -1.58 -10.24 -5.69
C VAL A 232 -0.78 -11.53 -5.73
N TRP A 233 0.15 -11.67 -6.68
CA TRP A 233 0.72 -12.98 -6.99
C TRP A 233 2.06 -13.24 -6.25
N GLY A 234 2.89 -12.22 -6.05
CA GLY A 234 4.28 -12.34 -5.59
C GLY A 234 5.11 -13.34 -6.41
N LEU A 235 4.87 -13.40 -7.73
CA LEU A 235 5.49 -14.37 -8.65
C LEU A 235 6.58 -13.75 -9.50
#